data_AF-A0A2H1WJN2-F1
#
_entry.id   AF-A0A2H1WJN2-F1
#
_cell.length_a   1.000
_cell.length_b   1.000
_cell.length_c   1.000
_cell.angle_alpha   90.00
_cell.angle_beta   90.00
_cell.angle_gamma   90.00
#
_symmetry.space_group_name_H-M   'P 1'
#
loop_
_entity.id
_entity.type
_entity.pdbx_description
1 polymer ?
#
loop_
_entity_poly.entity_id
_entity_poly.type
_entity_poly.pdbx_seq_one_letter_code
_entity_poly.pdbx_strand_id
1 'polypeptide(L)'
;VPTTYQRSFVVWIRVKGDWTESLEKLLLERRTSELSLLVDGPFSSPMESVCRNNVAICVAAGVGITPFVAVLHDLLQNPRNRLPGRIHLLWIVRYEQELTWLASLANKTLLQLRNANRPDRLHIEFYVTNTQNELKDYSNKEVNPVAHMVVINEKGLSHVLNRDRDDEKVTLLTPNLKRNAVCEKSKRTEDNNYNIAKEYPLIGCRVRRGRPHWDRVFGYWVHLYPENHLNLYCCGPKKLVKLLRSNCKNASKTSKTKFTFVHEGMTPGIPEAKEKPVKDKKSKKQRKKAKSKRKSLLRIRCPICFNNLGKDSVVSTKCGHVFCRNCLQKALILKPVCPTCRRKLTGYQGYHTLYLDDNVYDEFVDDITITK
;
A
#
# COMPACT_ATOMS: atom_id res chain seq x y z
N VAL A 1 -12.72 -2.11 21.54
CA VAL A 1 -12.96 -2.20 22.99
C VAL A 1 -13.21 -3.66 23.32
N PRO A 2 -12.72 -4.19 24.46
CA PRO A 2 -12.97 -5.58 24.85
C PRO A 2 -14.46 -5.91 24.71
N THR A 3 -14.74 -7.04 24.07
CA THR A 3 -16.11 -7.56 23.95
C THR A 3 -16.27 -8.74 24.90
N THR A 4 -17.50 -9.21 25.10
CA THR A 4 -17.79 -10.42 25.88
C THR A 4 -17.00 -11.65 25.40
N TYR A 5 -16.65 -11.69 24.11
CA TYR A 5 -15.91 -12.79 23.49
C TYR A 5 -14.40 -12.53 23.35
N GLN A 6 -13.98 -11.27 23.41
CA GLN A 6 -12.57 -10.89 23.25
C GLN A 6 -12.15 -9.90 24.34
N ARG A 7 -11.55 -10.44 25.39
CA ARG A 7 -11.12 -9.74 26.61
C ARG A 7 -9.88 -8.86 26.44
N SER A 8 -9.30 -8.84 25.24
CA SER A 8 -8.11 -8.05 24.92
C SER A 8 -8.24 -7.36 23.58
N PHE A 9 -7.69 -6.16 23.48
CA PHE A 9 -7.54 -5.46 22.21
C PHE A 9 -6.09 -5.03 22.00
N VAL A 10 -5.69 -4.90 20.74
CA VAL A 10 -4.31 -4.61 20.35
C VAL A 10 -4.26 -3.25 19.68
N VAL A 11 -3.32 -2.41 20.13
CA VAL A 11 -3.04 -1.10 19.56
C VAL A 11 -1.64 -1.11 18.97
N TRP A 12 -1.54 -0.62 17.75
CA TRP A 12 -0.28 -0.51 17.00
C TRP A 12 0.15 0.95 16.99
N ILE A 13 1.20 1.27 17.73
CA ILE A 13 1.68 2.64 17.89
C ILE A 13 3.05 2.75 17.22
N ARG A 14 3.13 3.58 16.18
CA ARG A 14 4.40 3.95 15.57
C ARG A 14 4.99 5.12 16.33
N VAL A 15 6.28 5.05 16.65
CA VAL A 15 7.00 6.17 17.26
C VAL A 15 7.12 7.30 16.26
N LYS A 16 6.47 8.42 16.59
CA LYS A 16 6.42 9.64 15.78
C LYS A 16 6.07 10.86 16.65
N GLY A 17 7.11 11.47 17.22
CA GLY A 17 6.99 12.71 17.98
C GLY A 17 6.88 12.49 19.48
N ASP A 18 6.73 13.61 20.18
CA ASP A 18 7.09 13.81 21.59
C ASP A 18 6.35 12.83 22.52
N TRP A 19 5.02 12.69 22.32
CA TRP A 19 4.19 11.80 23.14
C TRP A 19 4.52 10.31 22.90
N THR A 20 4.69 9.90 21.64
CA THR A 20 4.98 8.50 21.33
C THR A 20 6.40 8.09 21.69
N GLU A 21 7.36 9.02 21.64
CA GLU A 21 8.74 8.80 22.09
C GLU A 21 8.78 8.68 23.62
N SER A 22 8.02 9.53 24.33
CA SER A 22 7.86 9.43 25.78
C SER A 22 7.20 8.10 26.18
N LEU A 23 6.19 7.67 25.43
CA LEU A 23 5.54 6.37 25.64
C LEU A 23 6.50 5.21 25.39
N GLU A 24 7.30 5.24 24.32
CA GLU A 24 8.34 4.22 24.06
C GLU A 24 9.32 4.15 25.23
N LYS A 25 9.80 5.30 25.71
CA LYS A 25 10.72 5.38 26.84
C LYS A 25 10.10 4.76 28.10
N LEU A 26 8.85 5.11 28.41
CA LEU A 26 8.12 4.54 29.55
C LEU A 26 7.91 3.02 29.42
N LEU A 27 7.61 2.53 28.22
CA LEU A 27 7.44 1.09 27.96
C LEU A 27 8.75 0.31 28.07
N LEU A 28 9.89 0.95 27.79
CA LEU A 28 11.23 0.36 27.94
C LEU A 28 11.75 0.41 29.38
N GLU A 29 11.41 1.46 30.15
CA GLU A 29 11.94 1.72 31.49
C GLU A 29 11.09 1.08 32.61
N ARG A 30 9.75 1.01 32.48
CA ARG A 30 8.86 0.49 33.52
C ARG A 30 8.42 -0.94 33.22
N ARG A 31 8.18 -1.74 34.27
CA ARG A 31 7.45 -3.01 34.13
C ARG A 31 6.04 -2.70 33.62
N THR A 32 5.61 -3.38 32.55
CA THR A 32 4.32 -3.13 31.87
C THR A 32 3.10 -3.21 32.80
N SER A 33 3.24 -3.86 33.96
CA SER A 33 2.23 -3.98 35.01
C SER A 33 1.89 -2.67 35.76
N GLU A 34 2.67 -1.60 35.61
CA GLU A 34 2.46 -0.32 36.33
C GLU A 34 1.89 0.82 35.48
N LEU A 35 1.61 0.55 34.20
CA LEU A 35 1.07 1.55 33.28
C LEU A 35 -0.46 1.46 33.26
N SER A 36 -1.14 2.53 33.66
CA SER A 36 -2.58 2.69 33.47
C SER A 36 -2.85 3.47 32.19
N LEU A 37 -3.81 3.01 31.39
CA LEU A 37 -4.24 3.65 30.15
C LEU A 37 -5.73 3.95 30.21
N LEU A 38 -6.09 5.19 29.92
CA LEU A 38 -7.47 5.60 29.70
C LEU A 38 -7.82 5.35 28.22
N VAL A 39 -8.97 4.73 27.99
CA VAL A 39 -9.42 4.37 26.65
C VAL A 39 -10.73 5.07 26.39
N ASP A 40 -10.73 5.95 25.39
CA ASP A 40 -11.93 6.61 24.90
C ASP A 40 -12.31 6.04 23.52
N GLY A 41 -13.57 5.63 23.35
CA GLY A 41 -14.08 4.98 22.15
C GLY A 41 -14.99 3.76 22.40
N PRO A 42 -15.43 3.06 21.34
CA PRO A 42 -14.95 3.16 19.96
C PRO A 42 -15.55 4.35 19.19
N PHE A 43 -14.78 4.91 18.27
CA PHE A 43 -15.26 5.91 17.30
C PHE A 43 -15.60 5.25 15.97
N SER A 44 -16.71 5.67 15.34
CA SER A 44 -17.16 5.12 14.06
C SER A 44 -16.19 5.44 12.92
N SER A 45 -15.90 4.43 12.09
CA SER A 45 -15.02 4.55 10.93
C SER A 45 -15.77 4.27 9.63
N PRO A 46 -15.67 5.11 8.58
CA PRO A 46 -16.14 4.75 7.24
C PRO A 46 -15.59 3.41 6.70
N MET A 47 -14.48 2.90 7.25
CA MET A 47 -13.91 1.59 6.87
C MET A 47 -14.74 0.41 7.38
N GLU A 48 -15.66 0.60 8.32
CA GLU A 48 -16.55 -0.48 8.79
C GLU A 48 -17.37 -1.08 7.62
N SER A 49 -17.68 -0.26 6.61
CA SER A 49 -18.41 -0.71 5.43
C SER A 49 -17.66 -1.74 4.58
N VAL A 50 -16.33 -1.91 4.76
CA VAL A 50 -15.55 -2.95 4.07
C VAL A 50 -16.16 -4.33 4.29
N CYS A 51 -16.54 -4.65 5.54
CA CYS A 51 -17.05 -5.96 5.91
C CYS A 51 -18.43 -6.27 5.32
N ARG A 52 -19.15 -5.28 4.78
CA ARG A 52 -20.51 -5.43 4.24
C ARG A 52 -20.54 -5.59 2.71
N ASN A 53 -19.40 -5.56 2.03
CA ASN A 53 -19.34 -5.61 0.57
C ASN A 53 -19.03 -7.00 0.02
N ASN A 54 -19.60 -7.31 -1.15
CA ASN A 54 -19.24 -8.50 -1.91
C ASN A 54 -17.81 -8.41 -2.48
N VAL A 55 -17.40 -7.23 -2.95
CA VAL A 55 -16.02 -6.98 -3.40
C VAL A 55 -15.54 -5.68 -2.76
N ALA A 56 -14.44 -5.75 -2.02
CA ALA A 56 -13.80 -4.59 -1.40
C ALA A 56 -12.35 -4.43 -1.88
N ILE A 57 -12.01 -3.24 -2.35
CA ILE A 57 -10.64 -2.89 -2.72
C ILE A 57 -10.07 -2.02 -1.60
N CYS A 58 -9.02 -2.48 -0.95
CA CYS A 58 -8.38 -1.85 0.19
C CYS A 58 -6.97 -1.40 -0.19
N VAL A 59 -6.69 -0.11 -0.14
CA VAL A 59 -5.36 0.45 -0.44
C VAL A 59 -4.81 1.18 0.78
N ALA A 60 -3.74 0.65 1.34
CA ALA A 60 -3.07 1.18 2.52
C ALA A 60 -1.66 1.67 2.20
N ALA A 61 -1.18 2.67 2.95
CA ALA A 61 0.23 3.05 2.92
C ALA A 61 0.78 3.31 4.33
N GLY A 62 1.94 2.73 4.63
CA GLY A 62 2.57 2.80 5.96
C GLY A 62 1.63 2.33 7.06
N VAL A 63 1.48 3.13 8.12
CA VAL A 63 0.58 2.86 9.27
C VAL A 63 -0.90 2.81 8.87
N GLY A 64 -1.28 3.32 7.70
CA GLY A 64 -2.67 3.28 7.21
C GLY A 64 -3.21 1.86 6.94
N ILE A 65 -2.43 0.81 7.18
CA ILE A 65 -2.86 -0.58 7.06
C ILE A 65 -3.72 -1.05 8.24
N THR A 66 -3.57 -0.43 9.41
CA THR A 66 -4.24 -0.83 10.66
C THR A 66 -5.75 -1.10 10.55
N PRO A 67 -6.58 -0.28 9.86
CA PRO A 67 -8.01 -0.62 9.72
C PRO A 67 -8.24 -1.94 8.98
N PHE A 68 -7.36 -2.31 8.03
CA PHE A 68 -7.46 -3.56 7.30
C PHE A 68 -6.86 -4.75 8.05
N VAL A 69 -6.03 -4.52 9.07
CA VAL A 69 -5.55 -5.57 9.98
C VAL A 69 -6.74 -6.21 10.72
N ALA A 70 -7.70 -5.40 11.16
CA ALA A 70 -8.94 -5.89 11.77
C ALA A 70 -9.74 -6.79 10.80
N VAL A 71 -9.80 -6.40 9.52
CA VAL A 71 -10.45 -7.19 8.47
C VAL A 71 -9.72 -8.53 8.24
N LEU A 72 -8.38 -8.53 8.25
CA LEU A 72 -7.60 -9.77 8.14
C LEU A 72 -7.79 -10.71 9.34
N HIS A 73 -7.93 -10.15 10.55
CA HIS A 73 -8.26 -10.93 11.74
C HIS A 73 -9.66 -11.54 11.66
N ASP A 74 -10.66 -10.81 11.18
CA ASP A 74 -12.01 -11.35 10.99
C ASP A 74 -12.02 -12.47 9.95
N LEU A 75 -11.31 -12.31 8.82
CA LEU A 75 -11.15 -13.40 7.84
C LEU A 75 -10.43 -14.62 8.41
N LEU A 76 -9.47 -14.42 9.32
CA LEU A 76 -8.74 -15.50 9.97
C LEU A 76 -9.63 -16.29 10.93
N GLN A 77 -10.43 -15.60 11.74
CA GLN A 77 -11.31 -16.20 12.73
C GLN A 77 -12.55 -16.83 12.08
N ASN A 78 -13.11 -16.16 11.06
CA ASN A 78 -14.36 -16.52 10.42
C ASN A 78 -14.20 -16.79 8.91
N PRO A 79 -13.38 -17.78 8.49
CA PRO A 79 -13.03 -17.98 7.08
C PRO A 79 -14.23 -18.37 6.21
N ARG A 80 -15.27 -18.96 6.82
CA ARG A 80 -16.50 -19.41 6.14
C ARG A 80 -17.60 -18.34 6.05
N ASN A 81 -17.40 -17.16 6.62
CA ASN A 81 -18.39 -16.08 6.50
C ASN A 81 -18.64 -15.70 5.04
N ARG A 82 -19.86 -15.29 4.71
CA ARG A 82 -20.22 -14.89 3.34
C ARG A 82 -19.66 -13.52 2.97
N LEU A 83 -19.55 -12.63 3.95
CA LEU A 83 -19.07 -11.28 3.78
C LEU A 83 -17.81 -11.06 4.64
N PRO A 84 -16.91 -10.17 4.23
CA PRO A 84 -16.83 -9.53 2.90
C PRO A 84 -16.47 -10.54 1.80
N GLY A 85 -17.19 -10.57 0.68
CA GLY A 85 -17.09 -11.68 -0.30
C GLY A 85 -15.67 -11.94 -0.79
N ARG A 86 -15.04 -10.93 -1.41
CA ARG A 86 -13.64 -10.94 -1.85
C ARG A 86 -12.98 -9.60 -1.53
N ILE A 87 -11.74 -9.66 -1.04
CA ILE A 87 -10.93 -8.48 -0.69
C ILE A 87 -9.68 -8.43 -1.55
N HIS A 88 -9.44 -7.28 -2.18
CA HIS A 88 -8.16 -6.92 -2.78
C HIS A 88 -7.43 -5.95 -1.86
N LEU A 89 -6.38 -6.41 -1.16
CA LEU A 89 -5.60 -5.59 -0.26
C LEU A 89 -4.25 -5.25 -0.88
N LEU A 90 -4.01 -3.97 -1.14
CA LEU A 90 -2.74 -3.43 -1.60
C LEU A 90 -2.11 -2.63 -0.48
N TRP A 91 -0.95 -3.07 0.01
CA TRP A 91 -0.21 -2.33 1.04
C TRP A 91 1.11 -1.80 0.50
N ILE A 92 1.30 -0.48 0.64
CA ILE A 92 2.47 0.24 0.15
C ILE A 92 3.35 0.63 1.35
N VAL A 93 4.57 0.13 1.37
CA VAL A 93 5.56 0.43 2.42
C VAL A 93 6.81 1.06 1.83
N ARG A 94 7.60 1.72 2.68
CA ARG A 94 8.89 2.26 2.25
C ARG A 94 9.92 1.14 2.27
N TYR A 95 10.00 0.42 3.37
CA TYR A 95 11.00 -0.62 3.59
C TYR A 95 10.36 -2.02 3.68
N GLU A 96 11.12 -3.05 3.33
CA GLU A 96 10.64 -4.43 3.38
C GLU A 96 10.51 -4.95 4.80
N GLN A 97 11.33 -4.46 5.73
CA GLN A 97 11.24 -4.74 7.16
C GLN A 97 9.89 -4.28 7.74
N GLU A 98 9.22 -3.28 7.15
CA GLU A 98 7.88 -2.90 7.59
C GLU A 98 6.85 -4.01 7.33
N LEU A 99 7.14 -4.99 6.46
CA LEU A 99 6.24 -6.10 6.19
C LEU A 99 6.27 -7.18 7.28
N THR A 100 7.35 -7.29 8.06
CA THR A 100 7.61 -8.38 9.03
C THR A 100 6.41 -8.62 9.94
N TRP A 101 5.90 -7.54 10.54
CA TRP A 101 4.88 -7.63 11.58
C TRP A 101 3.51 -8.06 11.06
N LEU A 102 3.18 -7.74 9.79
CA LEU A 102 1.93 -8.18 9.18
C LEU A 102 2.07 -9.54 8.50
N ALA A 103 3.29 -9.92 8.11
CA ALA A 103 3.56 -11.13 7.32
C ALA A 103 3.01 -12.38 7.99
N SER A 104 3.23 -12.54 9.30
CA SER A 104 2.72 -13.69 10.07
C SER A 104 1.19 -13.77 10.03
N LEU A 105 0.50 -12.66 10.30
CA LEU A 105 -0.96 -12.59 10.25
C LEU A 105 -1.48 -12.89 8.84
N ALA A 106 -0.95 -12.20 7.82
CA ALA A 106 -1.36 -12.38 6.44
C ALA A 106 -1.13 -13.82 5.96
N ASN A 107 -0.01 -14.44 6.33
CA ASN A 107 0.29 -15.83 5.99
C ASN A 107 -0.71 -16.78 6.64
N LYS A 108 -0.98 -16.62 7.94
CA LYS A 108 -2.01 -17.41 8.66
C LYS A 108 -3.39 -17.24 8.02
N THR A 109 -3.78 -16.02 7.67
CA THR A 109 -5.08 -15.76 7.04
C THR A 109 -5.19 -16.43 5.67
N LEU A 110 -4.15 -16.32 4.82
CA LEU A 110 -4.13 -16.97 3.51
C LEU A 110 -4.19 -18.50 3.63
N LEU A 111 -3.46 -19.09 4.57
CA LEU A 111 -3.49 -20.53 4.83
C LEU A 111 -4.86 -20.99 5.34
N GLN A 112 -5.46 -20.26 6.29
CA GLN A 112 -6.79 -20.60 6.81
C GLN A 112 -7.87 -20.52 5.73
N LEU A 113 -7.84 -19.50 4.88
CA LEU A 113 -8.76 -19.39 3.75
C LEU A 113 -8.58 -20.51 2.72
N ARG A 114 -7.33 -20.93 2.48
CA ARG A 114 -7.05 -22.09 1.62
C ARG A 114 -7.60 -23.38 2.23
N ASN A 115 -7.40 -23.61 3.53
CA ASN A 115 -7.92 -24.77 4.25
C ASN A 115 -9.46 -24.80 4.28
N ALA A 116 -10.10 -23.63 4.31
CA ALA A 116 -11.55 -23.49 4.20
C ALA A 116 -12.07 -23.62 2.75
N ASN A 117 -11.22 -23.97 1.78
CA ASN A 117 -11.51 -24.04 0.34
C ASN A 117 -12.10 -22.73 -0.23
N ARG A 118 -11.58 -21.59 0.25
CA ARG A 118 -11.96 -20.23 -0.15
C ARG A 118 -10.72 -19.35 -0.41
N PRO A 119 -9.72 -19.81 -1.16
CA PRO A 119 -8.47 -19.06 -1.37
C PRO A 119 -8.70 -17.71 -2.05
N ASP A 120 -9.73 -17.61 -2.90
CA ASP A 120 -10.04 -16.41 -3.68
C ASP A 120 -10.66 -15.28 -2.88
N ARG A 121 -10.96 -15.47 -1.59
CA ARG A 121 -11.52 -14.41 -0.74
C ARG A 121 -10.53 -13.31 -0.43
N LEU A 122 -9.23 -13.58 -0.52
CA LEU A 122 -8.20 -12.64 -0.13
C LEU A 122 -7.07 -12.59 -1.16
N HIS A 123 -6.99 -11.47 -1.86
CA HIS A 123 -5.90 -11.16 -2.77
C HIS A 123 -5.06 -10.04 -2.17
N ILE A 124 -3.86 -10.36 -1.68
CA ILE A 124 -2.94 -9.39 -1.08
C ILE A 124 -1.76 -9.14 -2.01
N GLU A 125 -1.40 -7.87 -2.19
CA GLU A 125 -0.15 -7.44 -2.81
C GLU A 125 0.59 -6.43 -1.93
N PHE A 126 1.90 -6.58 -1.85
CA PHE A 126 2.78 -5.68 -1.12
C PHE A 126 3.63 -4.88 -2.11
N TYR A 127 3.75 -3.58 -1.91
CA TYR A 127 4.59 -2.71 -2.73
C TYR A 127 5.66 -2.05 -1.88
N VAL A 128 6.92 -2.44 -2.09
CA VAL A 128 8.07 -1.87 -1.40
C VAL A 128 8.68 -0.78 -2.28
N THR A 129 8.55 0.47 -1.84
CA THR A 129 8.91 1.64 -2.66
C THR A 129 10.35 2.08 -2.55
N ASN A 130 11.09 1.62 -1.54
CA ASN A 130 12.54 1.82 -1.44
C ASN A 130 13.27 0.51 -1.78
N THR A 131 14.21 0.59 -2.72
CA THR A 131 15.01 -0.55 -3.21
C THR A 131 16.49 -0.42 -2.87
N GLN A 132 16.89 0.56 -2.06
CA GLN A 132 18.27 0.69 -1.59
C GLN A 132 18.57 -0.35 -0.51
N ASN A 133 18.92 -1.56 -0.93
CA ASN A 133 19.94 -2.39 -0.27
C ASN A 133 21.30 -2.07 -0.93
N GLU A 134 21.67 -0.78 -1.03
CA GLU A 134 23.06 -0.43 -1.27
C GLU A 134 23.70 -0.33 0.11
N LEU A 135 24.77 -1.11 0.32
CA LEU A 135 25.72 -0.97 1.42
C LEU A 135 26.03 0.51 1.62
N LYS A 136 25.33 1.16 2.54
CA LYS A 136 25.79 2.41 3.12
C LYS A 136 26.53 1.99 4.37
N ASP A 137 27.85 2.17 4.31
CA ASP A 137 28.73 2.06 5.45
C ASP A 137 28.09 2.63 6.71
N TYR A 138 28.26 1.85 7.77
CA TYR A 138 27.93 2.18 9.15
C TYR A 138 28.56 3.51 9.56
N SER A 139 27.85 4.62 9.37
CA SER A 139 28.21 5.87 10.06
C SER A 139 27.04 6.79 10.40
N ASN A 140 25.81 6.49 9.97
CA ASN A 140 24.63 7.21 10.47
C ASN A 140 23.50 6.23 10.78
N LYS A 141 23.33 5.92 12.09
CA LYS A 141 22.15 5.26 12.64
C LYS A 141 20.94 6.17 12.47
N GLU A 142 20.36 6.26 11.27
CA GLU A 142 18.91 6.54 11.19
C GLU A 142 18.22 5.30 11.76
N VAL A 143 17.88 5.37 13.06
CA VAL A 143 17.15 4.33 13.76
C VAL A 143 15.89 4.03 12.97
N ASN A 144 15.75 2.79 12.50
CA ASN A 144 14.53 2.36 11.83
C ASN A 144 13.35 2.66 12.76
N PRO A 145 12.27 3.31 12.28
CA PRO A 145 11.16 3.70 13.12
C PRO A 145 10.51 2.45 13.73
N VAL A 146 10.67 2.29 15.04
CA VAL A 146 10.13 1.16 15.80
C VAL A 146 8.61 1.29 15.84
N ALA A 147 7.93 0.17 15.60
CA ALA A 147 6.50 0.05 15.82
C ALA A 147 6.29 -0.81 17.07
N HIS A 148 5.54 -0.30 18.04
CA HIS A 148 5.19 -1.03 19.25
C HIS A 148 3.81 -1.67 19.10
N MET A 149 3.73 -2.96 19.40
CA MET A 149 2.46 -3.66 19.57
C MET A 149 2.13 -3.70 21.06
N VAL A 150 1.07 -2.98 21.44
CA VAL A 150 0.58 -2.94 22.81
C VAL A 150 -0.71 -3.76 22.87
N VAL A 151 -0.67 -4.87 23.61
CA VAL A 151 -1.83 -5.73 23.86
C VAL A 151 -2.39 -5.37 25.23
N ILE A 152 -3.63 -4.92 25.26
CA ILE A 152 -4.34 -4.46 26.46
C ILE A 152 -5.36 -5.52 26.85
N ASN A 153 -5.27 -6.04 28.08
CA ASN A 153 -6.19 -7.05 28.62
C ASN A 153 -6.74 -6.64 30.00
N GLU A 154 -7.70 -7.42 30.52
CA GLU A 154 -8.31 -7.21 31.86
C GLU A 154 -7.29 -7.24 33.01
N LYS A 155 -6.13 -7.87 32.81
CA LYS A 155 -5.06 -8.04 33.81
C LYS A 155 -3.93 -7.02 33.65
N GLY A 156 -4.04 -6.08 32.69
CA GLY A 156 -3.05 -5.03 32.44
C GLY A 156 -2.47 -5.03 31.02
N LEU A 157 -1.29 -4.45 30.88
CA LEU A 157 -0.62 -4.22 29.60
C LEU A 157 0.45 -5.26 29.33
N SER A 158 0.47 -5.76 28.10
CA SER A 158 1.56 -6.57 27.57
C SER A 158 2.12 -5.86 26.33
N HIS A 159 3.41 -5.53 26.40
CA HIS A 159 4.14 -4.86 25.32
C HIS A 159 5.02 -5.86 24.62
N VAL A 160 4.93 -5.92 23.29
CA VAL A 160 5.80 -6.76 22.48
C VAL A 160 6.63 -5.84 21.60
N LEU A 161 7.93 -5.80 21.89
CA LEU A 161 8.91 -5.11 21.06
C LEU A 161 9.18 -5.95 19.82
N ASN A 162 8.95 -5.37 18.65
CA ASN A 162 9.41 -5.94 17.40
C ASN A 162 10.80 -5.37 17.07
N ARG A 163 11.78 -5.64 17.93
CA ARG A 163 13.20 -5.44 17.61
C ARG A 163 13.76 -6.82 17.28
N ASP A 164 14.23 -6.97 16.04
CA ASP A 164 14.99 -8.14 15.62
C ASP A 164 16.06 -8.50 16.67
N ARG A 165 15.89 -9.67 17.27
CA ARG A 165 16.92 -10.62 17.69
C ARG A 165 16.20 -11.83 18.28
N ASP A 166 16.14 -12.88 17.48
CA ASP A 166 16.00 -14.31 17.83
C ASP A 166 15.30 -14.67 19.14
N ASP A 167 14.11 -15.27 18.98
CA ASP A 167 13.50 -16.29 19.85
C ASP A 167 13.64 -16.16 21.38
N GLU A 168 12.63 -15.57 22.02
CA GLU A 168 12.21 -16.05 23.34
C GLU A 168 10.72 -16.43 23.35
N LYS A 169 10.47 -17.70 23.03
CA LYS A 169 9.76 -18.64 23.91
C LYS A 169 8.93 -18.00 25.05
N VAL A 170 7.70 -17.56 24.80
CA VAL A 170 6.59 -17.63 25.77
C VAL A 170 5.29 -17.62 24.94
N THR A 171 4.71 -18.77 24.58
CA THR A 171 3.82 -19.48 25.48
C THR A 171 4.13 -20.97 25.50
N LEU A 172 4.90 -21.34 26.52
CA LEU A 172 5.08 -22.70 26.99
C LEU A 172 3.74 -23.29 27.44
N LEU A 173 3.35 -24.41 26.83
CA LEU A 173 2.78 -25.54 27.53
C LEU A 173 3.30 -26.84 26.89
N THR A 174 4.52 -27.23 27.26
CA THR A 174 4.87 -28.65 27.52
C THR A 174 6.23 -28.75 28.23
N PRO A 175 6.35 -29.55 29.29
CA PRO A 175 7.58 -29.67 30.08
C PRO A 175 8.53 -30.73 29.52
N ASN A 176 9.83 -30.49 29.72
CA ASN A 176 10.94 -31.45 29.74
C ASN A 176 11.08 -32.45 28.58
N LEU A 177 11.99 -32.14 27.65
CA LEU A 177 12.92 -33.17 27.16
C LEU A 177 14.31 -32.57 26.92
N LYS A 178 15.24 -32.96 27.78
CA LYS A 178 16.69 -32.90 27.51
C LYS A 178 16.97 -33.71 26.24
N ARG A 179 17.83 -33.20 25.37
CA ARG A 179 18.81 -34.02 24.63
C ARG A 179 19.91 -33.11 24.07
N ASN A 180 21.09 -33.28 24.65
CA ASN A 180 22.37 -32.89 24.07
C ASN A 180 22.58 -33.64 22.76
N ALA A 181 23.05 -32.96 21.71
CA ALA A 181 23.97 -33.54 20.72
C ALA A 181 24.75 -32.41 20.02
N VAL A 182 26.05 -32.65 19.92
CA VAL A 182 27.15 -31.74 19.56
C VAL A 182 27.25 -31.52 18.04
N CYS A 183 27.49 -30.25 17.68
CA CYS A 183 28.40 -29.70 16.66
C CYS A 183 28.53 -30.37 15.28
N GLU A 184 28.36 -29.56 14.21
CA GLU A 184 29.41 -29.43 13.20
C GLU A 184 29.47 -27.99 12.66
N LYS A 185 30.65 -27.39 12.79
CA LYS A 185 30.95 -25.99 12.42
C LYS A 185 31.15 -25.88 10.91
N SER A 186 30.30 -25.11 10.23
CA SER A 186 30.67 -24.46 8.96
C SER A 186 30.64 -22.95 9.12
N LYS A 187 31.82 -22.33 9.12
CA LYS A 187 32.01 -20.89 8.93
C LYS A 187 31.35 -20.48 7.59
N ARG A 188 30.18 -19.85 7.64
CA ARG A 188 29.70 -18.95 6.60
C ARG A 188 29.19 -17.70 7.29
N THR A 189 29.80 -16.59 6.95
CA THR A 189 29.40 -15.22 7.30
C THR A 189 27.88 -15.09 7.19
N GLU A 190 27.22 -14.89 8.34
CA GLU A 190 25.79 -14.60 8.39
C GLU A 190 25.56 -13.19 7.86
N ASP A 191 25.30 -13.10 6.56
CA ASP A 191 24.61 -11.96 5.99
C ASP A 191 23.20 -11.93 6.61
N ASN A 192 23.06 -11.15 7.69
CA ASN A 192 21.79 -10.81 8.36
C ASN A 192 20.90 -9.92 7.47
N ASN A 193 20.72 -10.31 6.20
CA ASN A 193 19.81 -9.66 5.28
C ASN A 193 18.45 -10.36 5.42
N TYR A 194 17.62 -9.84 6.33
CA TYR A 194 16.24 -10.28 6.52
C TYR A 194 15.52 -10.39 5.18
N ASN A 195 15.05 -11.60 4.85
CA ASN A 195 14.38 -11.88 3.58
C ASN A 195 13.01 -12.50 3.86
N ILE A 196 11.96 -11.69 3.75
CA ILE A 196 10.57 -12.10 3.98
C ILE A 196 10.17 -13.31 3.13
N ALA A 197 10.77 -13.51 1.95
CA ALA A 197 10.47 -14.66 1.11
C ALA A 197 11.03 -15.97 1.67
N LYS A 198 12.10 -15.92 2.47
CA LYS A 198 12.64 -17.10 3.17
C LYS A 198 11.72 -17.52 4.32
N GLU A 199 11.26 -16.56 5.11
CA GLU A 199 10.43 -16.83 6.29
C GLU A 199 8.96 -17.10 5.92
N TYR A 200 8.41 -16.33 4.98
CA TYR A 200 7.03 -16.43 4.53
C TYR A 200 6.94 -16.51 3.00
N PRO A 201 7.15 -17.70 2.38
CA PRO A 201 7.17 -17.84 0.93
C PRO A 201 5.89 -17.36 0.22
N LEU A 202 4.71 -17.60 0.82
CA LEU A 202 3.42 -17.13 0.30
C LEU A 202 3.31 -15.61 0.30
N ILE A 203 3.96 -14.94 1.24
CA ILE A 203 3.99 -13.48 1.31
C ILE A 203 5.05 -12.94 0.36
N GLY A 204 6.23 -13.54 0.35
CA GLY A 204 7.35 -13.19 -0.53
C GLY A 204 6.96 -13.14 -2.01
N CYS A 205 6.22 -14.13 -2.51
CA CYS A 205 5.79 -14.14 -3.93
C CYS A 205 4.78 -13.03 -4.29
N ARG A 206 4.20 -12.36 -3.29
CA ARG A 206 3.24 -11.25 -3.44
C ARG A 206 3.90 -9.87 -3.25
N VAL A 207 5.22 -9.83 -3.01
CA VAL A 207 5.97 -8.58 -2.89
C VAL A 207 6.38 -8.06 -4.27
N ARG A 208 6.01 -6.80 -4.55
CA ARG A 208 6.38 -6.04 -5.74
C ARG A 208 7.32 -4.91 -5.35
N ARG A 209 8.34 -4.65 -6.17
CA ARG A 209 9.26 -3.53 -5.98
C ARG A 209 8.79 -2.31 -6.78
N GLY A 210 8.88 -1.14 -6.16
CA GLY A 210 8.45 0.13 -6.74
C GLY A 210 7.03 0.52 -6.39
N ARG A 211 6.53 1.56 -7.05
CA ARG A 211 5.16 2.06 -6.84
C ARG A 211 4.17 1.28 -7.71
N PRO A 212 2.91 1.11 -7.28
CA PRO A 212 1.89 0.48 -8.11
C PRO A 212 1.69 1.24 -9.43
N HIS A 213 1.66 0.51 -10.54
CA HIS A 213 1.29 1.07 -11.83
C HIS A 213 -0.23 1.18 -11.91
N TRP A 214 -0.79 2.29 -11.43
CA TRP A 214 -2.22 2.41 -11.21
C TRP A 214 -3.09 2.16 -12.44
N ASP A 215 -2.65 2.53 -13.65
CA ASP A 215 -3.43 2.23 -14.85
C ASP A 215 -3.59 0.71 -15.07
N ARG A 216 -2.57 -0.08 -14.74
CA ARG A 216 -2.60 -1.56 -14.85
C ARG A 216 -3.43 -2.16 -13.73
N VAL A 217 -3.27 -1.66 -12.51
CA VAL A 217 -4.02 -2.10 -11.32
C VAL A 217 -5.52 -1.85 -11.51
N PHE A 218 -5.91 -0.65 -11.93
CA PHE A 218 -7.31 -0.33 -12.23
C PHE A 218 -7.80 -1.08 -13.47
N GLY A 219 -6.97 -1.22 -14.51
CA GLY A 219 -7.30 -2.02 -15.69
C GLY A 219 -7.63 -3.48 -15.34
N TYR A 220 -6.84 -4.09 -14.45
CA TYR A 220 -7.10 -5.42 -13.93
C TYR A 220 -8.47 -5.51 -13.22
N TRP A 221 -8.80 -4.58 -12.32
CA TRP A 221 -10.09 -4.59 -11.63
C TRP A 221 -11.28 -4.35 -12.57
N VAL A 222 -11.13 -3.47 -13.55
CA VAL A 222 -12.16 -3.22 -14.57
C VAL A 222 -12.41 -4.47 -15.41
N HIS A 223 -11.34 -5.19 -15.79
CA HIS A 223 -11.45 -6.42 -16.57
C HIS A 223 -12.01 -7.58 -15.74
N LEU A 224 -11.59 -7.70 -14.47
CA LEU A 224 -12.04 -8.77 -13.57
C LEU A 224 -13.51 -8.59 -13.15
N TYR A 225 -14.00 -7.35 -13.11
CA TYR A 225 -15.35 -7.02 -12.67
C TYR A 225 -16.06 -6.12 -13.70
N PRO A 226 -16.41 -6.67 -14.88
CA PRO A 226 -17.14 -5.91 -15.88
C PRO A 226 -18.51 -5.50 -15.35
N GLU A 227 -18.91 -4.25 -15.59
CA GLU A 227 -20.23 -3.68 -15.23
C GLU A 227 -20.58 -3.66 -13.74
N ASN A 228 -19.67 -4.06 -12.86
CA ASN A 228 -19.89 -4.06 -11.41
C ASN A 228 -19.66 -2.67 -10.78
N HIS A 229 -20.21 -2.50 -9.58
CA HIS A 229 -19.92 -1.37 -8.71
C HIS A 229 -18.93 -1.78 -7.62
N LEU A 230 -17.74 -1.18 -7.62
CA LEU A 230 -16.64 -1.52 -6.72
C LEU A 230 -16.41 -0.40 -5.70
N ASN A 231 -16.15 -0.79 -4.45
CA ASN A 231 -15.81 0.14 -3.37
C ASN A 231 -14.31 0.10 -3.12
N LEU A 232 -13.65 1.26 -3.29
CA LEU A 232 -12.24 1.46 -3.00
C LEU A 232 -12.06 2.25 -1.72
N TYR A 233 -11.44 1.59 -0.75
CA TYR A 233 -11.11 2.08 0.58
C TYR A 233 -9.64 2.47 0.63
N CYS A 234 -9.34 3.71 1.02
CA CYS A 234 -7.96 4.20 1.09
C CYS A 234 -7.62 4.80 2.45
N CYS A 235 -6.49 4.38 3.01
CA CYS A 235 -5.86 5.02 4.16
C CYS A 235 -4.36 5.22 3.88
N GLY A 236 -3.91 6.48 3.81
CA GLY A 236 -2.54 6.80 3.41
C GLY A 236 -2.30 8.29 3.20
N PRO A 237 -1.12 8.67 2.66
CA PRO A 237 -0.74 10.07 2.52
C PRO A 237 -1.64 10.84 1.54
N LYS A 238 -1.89 12.12 1.81
CA LYS A 238 -2.80 12.98 1.00
C LYS A 238 -2.55 12.93 -0.50
N LYS A 239 -1.28 12.84 -0.94
CA LYS A 239 -0.91 12.70 -2.37
C LYS A 239 -1.46 11.40 -2.98
N LEU A 240 -1.35 10.28 -2.27
CA LEU A 240 -1.89 8.99 -2.71
C LEU A 240 -3.42 9.03 -2.74
N VAL A 241 -4.05 9.56 -1.69
CA VAL A 241 -5.52 9.69 -1.60
C VAL A 241 -6.07 10.49 -2.78
N LYS A 242 -5.46 11.64 -3.11
CA LYS A 242 -5.86 12.46 -4.27
C LYS A 242 -5.68 11.71 -5.59
N LEU A 243 -4.58 11.00 -5.76
CA LEU A 243 -4.29 10.20 -6.96
C LEU A 243 -5.34 9.10 -7.17
N LEU A 244 -5.61 8.30 -6.13
CA LEU A 244 -6.58 7.21 -6.21
C LEU A 244 -8.00 7.71 -6.44
N ARG A 245 -8.38 8.82 -5.81
CA ARG A 245 -9.68 9.47 -6.06
C ARG A 245 -9.81 9.90 -7.52
N SER A 246 -8.75 10.45 -8.12
CA SER A 246 -8.72 10.81 -9.54
C SER A 246 -8.86 9.57 -10.44
N ASN A 247 -8.12 8.50 -10.13
CA ASN A 247 -8.17 7.24 -10.89
C ASN A 247 -9.54 6.58 -10.82
N CYS A 248 -10.20 6.56 -9.66
CA CYS A 248 -11.58 6.06 -9.52
C CYS A 248 -12.56 6.83 -10.42
N LYS A 249 -12.45 8.17 -10.44
CA LYS A 249 -13.27 9.03 -11.31
C LYS A 249 -13.01 8.75 -12.79
N ASN A 250 -11.75 8.57 -13.19
CA ASN A 250 -11.39 8.30 -14.58
C ASN A 250 -11.83 6.90 -15.03
N ALA A 251 -11.61 5.88 -14.20
CA ALA A 251 -12.05 4.52 -14.47
C ALA A 251 -13.58 4.44 -14.60
N SER A 252 -14.32 5.11 -13.71
CA SER A 252 -15.79 5.14 -13.76
C SER A 252 -16.37 5.88 -14.97
N LYS A 253 -15.59 6.77 -15.59
CA LYS A 253 -15.97 7.50 -16.81
C LYS A 253 -15.61 6.75 -18.08
N THR A 254 -14.47 6.05 -18.06
CA THR A 254 -13.88 5.40 -19.25
C THR A 254 -14.35 3.96 -19.40
N SER A 255 -14.80 3.32 -18.32
CA SER A 255 -15.28 1.95 -18.30
C SER A 255 -16.73 1.85 -17.83
N LYS A 256 -17.34 0.68 -18.05
CA LYS A 256 -18.67 0.36 -17.54
C LYS A 256 -18.67 0.13 -16.02
N THR A 257 -17.56 -0.35 -15.47
CA THR A 257 -17.37 -0.56 -14.02
C THR A 257 -17.36 0.78 -13.28
N LYS A 258 -18.13 0.86 -12.19
CA LYS A 258 -18.24 2.07 -11.35
C LYS A 258 -17.41 1.92 -10.09
N PHE A 259 -16.76 3.01 -9.65
CA PHE A 259 -15.95 3.04 -8.45
C PHE A 259 -16.46 4.09 -7.47
N THR A 260 -16.79 3.67 -6.25
CA THR A 260 -16.99 4.56 -5.11
C THR A 260 -15.69 4.62 -4.30
N PHE A 261 -15.23 5.84 -4.02
CA PHE A 261 -14.01 6.08 -3.27
C PHE A 261 -14.33 6.51 -1.84
N VAL A 262 -13.86 5.73 -0.86
CA VAL A 262 -13.99 5.97 0.57
C VAL A 262 -12.58 6.16 1.15
N HIS A 263 -12.38 7.20 1.98
CA HIS A 263 -11.09 7.41 2.64
C HIS A 263 -11.26 7.64 4.13
N GLU A 264 -10.25 7.17 4.87
CA GLU A 264 -10.00 7.62 6.23
C GLU A 264 -9.05 8.81 6.21
N GLY A 265 -9.47 9.92 6.78
CA GLY A 265 -8.62 11.09 6.99
C GLY A 265 -8.11 11.12 8.42
N MET A 266 -6.84 10.75 8.66
CA MET A 266 -6.15 11.15 9.88
C MET A 266 -5.74 12.63 9.75
N THR A 267 -6.68 13.54 9.95
CA THR A 267 -6.38 14.94 10.29
C THR A 267 -6.65 15.11 11.79
N PRO A 268 -5.66 15.56 12.59
CA PRO A 268 -5.96 16.03 13.93
C PRO A 268 -6.86 17.26 13.78
N GLY A 269 -8.09 17.18 14.31
CA GLY A 269 -9.01 18.29 14.55
C GLY A 269 -9.29 19.21 13.36
N ILE A 270 -10.39 18.96 12.65
CA ILE A 270 -11.43 19.92 12.23
C ILE A 270 -12.50 19.08 11.51
N PRO A 271 -13.79 19.14 11.92
CA PRO A 271 -14.85 18.45 11.20
C PRO A 271 -15.05 19.10 9.81
N GLU A 272 -14.71 18.39 8.74
CA GLU A 272 -15.20 18.73 7.40
C GLU A 272 -16.71 18.44 7.37
N ALA A 273 -17.49 19.48 7.63
CA ALA A 273 -18.93 19.48 7.48
C ALA A 273 -19.30 19.01 6.06
N LYS A 274 -20.22 18.04 6.02
CA LYS A 274 -20.86 17.57 4.79
C LYS A 274 -21.79 18.66 4.27
N GLU A 275 -21.31 19.52 3.37
CA GLU A 275 -22.21 20.32 2.54
C GLU A 275 -22.78 19.46 1.42
N LYS A 276 -24.05 19.07 1.57
CA LYS A 276 -24.91 18.69 0.45
C LYS A 276 -25.40 20.00 -0.20
N PRO A 277 -25.27 20.21 -1.52
CA PRO A 277 -25.96 21.32 -2.14
C PRO A 277 -27.44 20.98 -2.27
N VAL A 278 -28.25 21.80 -1.61
CA VAL A 278 -29.70 21.91 -1.80
C VAL A 278 -29.96 22.46 -3.20
N LYS A 279 -31.03 21.95 -3.82
CA LYS A 279 -31.55 22.40 -5.12
C LYS A 279 -32.04 23.84 -5.00
N ASP A 280 -31.62 24.72 -5.90
CA ASP A 280 -32.45 25.86 -6.25
C ASP A 280 -32.54 26.08 -7.75
N LYS A 281 -33.78 26.20 -8.21
CA LYS A 281 -34.18 26.52 -9.58
C LYS A 281 -34.02 28.01 -9.78
N LYS A 282 -33.35 28.44 -10.85
CA LYS A 282 -33.77 29.58 -11.70
C LYS A 282 -32.99 29.64 -13.03
N SER A 283 -33.71 29.21 -14.07
CA SER A 283 -33.82 29.74 -15.45
C SER A 283 -32.64 30.42 -16.19
N LYS A 284 -32.31 29.78 -17.33
CA LYS A 284 -32.14 30.29 -18.71
C LYS A 284 -31.04 31.34 -19.00
N LYS A 285 -30.05 30.93 -19.80
CA LYS A 285 -29.93 31.38 -21.21
C LYS A 285 -28.97 30.49 -22.02
N GLN A 286 -29.42 30.16 -23.23
CA GLN A 286 -28.76 29.32 -24.22
C GLN A 286 -27.50 29.98 -24.78
N ARG A 287 -26.46 29.17 -25.00
CA ARG A 287 -25.51 29.38 -26.12
C ARG A 287 -25.11 28.02 -26.69
N LYS A 288 -25.71 27.67 -27.82
CA LYS A 288 -25.27 26.58 -28.71
C LYS A 288 -23.91 26.99 -29.31
N LYS A 289 -22.93 26.08 -29.33
CA LYS A 289 -21.88 26.02 -30.38
C LYS A 289 -21.23 24.63 -30.45
N ALA A 290 -21.38 24.05 -31.64
CA ALA A 290 -20.57 23.06 -32.35
C ALA A 290 -20.01 21.82 -31.63
N LYS A 291 -20.56 20.65 -32.01
CA LYS A 291 -19.92 19.33 -31.91
C LYS A 291 -18.67 19.30 -32.79
N SER A 292 -17.49 19.12 -32.18
CA SER A 292 -16.28 18.69 -32.88
C SER A 292 -15.96 17.27 -32.45
N LYS A 293 -16.00 16.32 -33.40
CA LYS A 293 -15.57 14.91 -33.22
C LYS A 293 -14.09 14.95 -32.83
N ARG A 294 -13.78 14.67 -31.56
CA ARG A 294 -12.40 14.71 -31.07
C ARG A 294 -11.75 13.35 -31.33
N LYS A 295 -10.89 13.30 -32.35
CA LYS A 295 -10.01 12.15 -32.66
C LYS A 295 -9.32 11.67 -31.38
N SER A 296 -9.35 10.35 -31.14
CA SER A 296 -8.80 9.69 -29.96
C SER A 296 -7.28 9.66 -30.03
N LEU A 297 -6.64 10.78 -29.67
CA LEU A 297 -5.18 10.84 -29.54
C LEU A 297 -4.70 9.88 -28.46
N LEU A 298 -3.68 9.06 -28.77
CA LEU A 298 -2.89 8.27 -27.81
C LEU A 298 -2.49 9.16 -26.62
N ARG A 299 -3.12 8.95 -25.45
CA ARG A 299 -2.90 9.77 -24.26
C ARG A 299 -1.66 9.29 -23.48
N ILE A 300 -0.49 9.43 -24.09
CA ILE A 300 0.77 9.26 -23.36
C ILE A 300 0.91 10.45 -22.39
N ARG A 301 1.05 10.18 -21.08
CA ARG A 301 1.15 11.21 -20.03
C ARG A 301 2.54 11.23 -19.41
N CYS A 302 3.08 12.41 -19.17
CA CYS A 302 4.37 12.57 -18.50
C CYS A 302 4.28 12.14 -17.01
N PRO A 303 5.12 11.23 -16.51
CA PRO A 303 5.12 10.82 -15.10
C PRO A 303 5.51 11.92 -14.10
N ILE A 304 6.09 13.03 -14.58
CA ILE A 304 6.58 14.14 -13.74
C ILE A 304 5.53 15.25 -13.64
N CYS A 305 5.01 15.73 -14.78
CA CYS A 305 4.04 16.84 -14.80
C CYS A 305 2.58 16.40 -15.01
N PHE A 306 2.34 15.14 -15.37
CA PHE A 306 1.02 14.56 -15.67
C PHE A 306 0.28 15.17 -16.86
N ASN A 307 0.91 16.06 -17.63
CA ASN A 307 0.35 16.58 -18.88
C ASN A 307 0.42 15.53 -20.00
N ASN A 308 -0.50 15.63 -20.97
CA ASN A 308 -0.49 14.80 -22.18
C ASN A 308 0.70 15.20 -23.07
N LEU A 309 1.44 14.21 -23.55
CA LEU A 309 2.66 14.38 -24.34
C LEU A 309 2.40 14.62 -25.83
N GLY A 310 1.15 14.51 -26.31
CA GLY A 310 0.80 14.58 -27.74
C GLY A 310 0.92 15.95 -28.42
N LYS A 311 1.63 16.92 -27.84
CA LYS A 311 1.98 18.22 -28.45
C LYS A 311 3.36 18.74 -28.05
N ASP A 312 3.90 18.24 -26.93
CA ASP A 312 5.18 18.70 -26.38
C ASP A 312 6.32 17.82 -26.90
N SER A 313 7.55 18.34 -26.92
CA SER A 313 8.74 17.52 -27.24
C SER A 313 8.85 16.35 -26.25
N VAL A 314 8.60 15.15 -26.76
CA VAL A 314 8.64 13.91 -25.99
C VAL A 314 10.06 13.37 -25.99
N VAL A 315 10.51 12.86 -24.85
CA VAL A 315 11.82 12.22 -24.72
C VAL A 315 11.69 10.86 -24.07
N SER A 316 12.47 9.90 -24.53
CA SER A 316 12.61 8.59 -23.92
C SER A 316 14.02 8.43 -23.36
N THR A 317 14.09 7.93 -22.15
CA THR A 317 15.35 7.53 -21.52
C THR A 317 15.84 6.22 -22.11
N LYS A 318 17.15 5.90 -22.07
CA LYS A 318 17.67 4.59 -22.54
C LYS A 318 17.02 3.37 -21.86
N CYS A 319 16.39 3.58 -20.71
CA CYS A 319 15.64 2.54 -20.01
C CYS A 319 14.17 2.39 -20.44
N GLY A 320 13.72 3.10 -21.49
CA GLY A 320 12.39 2.98 -22.07
C GLY A 320 11.30 3.84 -21.41
N HIS A 321 11.64 4.70 -20.44
CA HIS A 321 10.64 5.57 -19.80
C HIS A 321 10.53 6.91 -20.53
N VAL A 322 9.28 7.32 -20.77
CA VAL A 322 8.90 8.47 -21.59
C VAL A 322 8.47 9.67 -20.73
N PHE A 323 8.94 10.87 -21.08
CA PHE A 323 8.68 12.12 -20.35
C PHE A 323 8.54 13.31 -21.31
N CYS A 324 8.10 14.44 -20.77
CA CYS A 324 8.24 15.74 -21.43
C CYS A 324 9.71 16.19 -21.34
N ARG A 325 10.29 16.77 -22.40
CA ARG A 325 11.70 17.20 -22.44
C ARG A 325 12.08 18.08 -21.25
N ASN A 326 11.27 19.09 -20.97
CA ASN A 326 11.49 20.03 -19.87
C ASN A 326 11.48 19.33 -18.50
N CYS A 327 10.59 18.35 -18.33
CA CYS A 327 10.45 17.59 -17.10
C CYS A 327 11.68 16.72 -16.83
N LEU A 328 12.16 16.03 -17.86
CA LEU A 328 13.33 15.16 -17.73
C LEU A 328 14.60 15.99 -17.52
N GLN A 329 14.80 17.08 -18.27
CA GLN A 329 15.97 17.95 -18.10
C GLN A 329 16.07 18.50 -16.67
N LYS A 330 14.97 19.02 -16.12
CA LYS A 330 14.93 19.48 -14.72
C LYS A 330 15.26 18.36 -13.72
N ALA A 331 14.79 17.15 -13.96
CA ALA A 331 15.08 16.01 -13.09
C ALA A 331 16.56 15.59 -13.15
N LEU A 332 17.18 15.65 -14.34
CA LEU A 332 18.58 15.27 -14.54
C LEU A 332 19.58 16.26 -13.94
N ILE A 333 19.21 17.53 -13.84
CA ILE A 333 20.00 18.54 -13.10
C ILE A 333 20.11 18.16 -11.62
N LEU A 334 19.03 17.62 -11.03
CA LEU A 334 19.03 17.23 -9.61
C LEU A 334 19.78 15.92 -9.37
N LYS A 335 19.51 14.89 -10.19
CA LYS A 335 20.22 13.60 -10.15
C LYS A 335 20.26 12.99 -11.55
N PRO A 336 21.41 12.50 -12.05
CA PRO A 336 21.55 11.89 -13.37
C PRO A 336 21.01 10.45 -13.41
N VAL A 337 19.73 10.28 -13.04
CA VAL A 337 19.02 9.01 -12.99
C VAL A 337 17.63 9.14 -13.61
N CYS A 338 17.10 8.07 -14.18
CA CYS A 338 15.73 8.05 -14.69
C CYS A 338 14.70 8.33 -13.56
N PRO A 339 13.77 9.28 -13.71
CA PRO A 339 12.77 9.58 -12.68
C PRO A 339 11.80 8.44 -12.35
N THR A 340 11.64 7.45 -13.25
CA THR A 340 10.75 6.31 -13.05
C THR A 340 11.47 5.09 -12.45
N CYS A 341 12.58 4.64 -13.06
CA CYS A 341 13.29 3.42 -12.60
C CYS A 341 14.64 3.67 -11.95
N ARG A 342 15.09 4.92 -11.86
CA ARG A 342 16.36 5.35 -11.24
C ARG A 342 17.64 4.75 -11.85
N ARG A 343 17.56 4.12 -13.03
CA ARG A 343 18.76 3.71 -13.79
C ARG A 343 19.61 4.95 -14.08
N LYS A 344 20.92 4.88 -13.80
CA LYS A 344 21.88 5.96 -14.10
C LYS A 344 21.82 6.28 -15.58
N LEU A 345 21.69 7.56 -15.91
CA LEU A 345 21.75 8.07 -17.28
C LEU A 345 23.09 8.79 -17.44
N THR A 346 24.09 8.09 -17.95
CA THR A 346 25.47 8.59 -18.08
C THR A 346 25.72 9.23 -19.44
N GLY A 347 26.25 10.46 -19.46
CA GLY A 347 26.73 11.16 -20.66
C GLY A 347 25.68 11.97 -21.44
N TYR A 348 26.14 12.64 -22.51
CA TYR A 348 25.34 13.49 -23.43
C TYR A 348 24.20 12.75 -24.16
N GLN A 349 24.13 11.42 -24.06
CA GLN A 349 23.14 10.56 -24.72
C GLN A 349 22.20 9.85 -23.72
N GLY A 350 22.03 10.34 -22.49
CA GLY A 350 21.18 9.70 -21.48
C GLY A 350 19.69 9.55 -21.85
N TYR A 351 19.23 10.30 -22.84
CA TYR A 351 17.87 10.26 -23.39
C TYR A 351 17.87 10.66 -24.86
N HIS A 352 16.85 10.25 -25.61
CA HIS A 352 16.63 10.62 -27.00
C HIS A 352 15.24 11.25 -27.17
N THR A 353 15.10 12.13 -28.15
CA THR A 353 13.81 12.75 -28.51
C THR A 353 12.98 11.72 -29.28
N LEU A 354 11.70 11.60 -28.94
CA LEU A 354 10.73 10.83 -29.72
C LEU A 354 9.97 11.81 -30.62
N TYR A 355 10.00 11.54 -31.92
CA TYR A 355 9.12 12.19 -32.90
C TYR A 355 7.89 11.30 -33.05
N LEU A 356 6.73 11.80 -32.65
CA LEU A 356 5.46 11.13 -32.85
C LEU A 356 4.84 11.74 -34.11
N ASP A 357 4.73 10.98 -35.19
CA ASP A 357 4.05 11.44 -36.40
C ASP A 357 2.55 11.58 -36.15
N ASP A 358 1.98 12.72 -36.55
CA ASP A 358 0.56 13.04 -36.39
C ASP A 358 -0.38 12.18 -37.26
N ASN A 359 0.15 11.26 -38.08
CA ASN A 359 -0.58 10.55 -39.14
C ASN A 359 -0.74 9.03 -38.98
N VAL A 360 -0.39 8.40 -37.85
CA VAL A 360 -0.70 6.98 -37.66
C VAL A 360 -2.01 6.83 -36.87
N TYR A 361 -3.12 7.01 -37.58
CA TYR A 361 -4.47 6.62 -37.14
C TYR A 361 -5.22 5.99 -38.31
N ASP A 362 -4.94 4.72 -38.57
CA ASP A 362 -5.95 3.67 -38.70
C ASP A 362 -5.21 2.35 -38.90
N GLU A 363 -5.77 1.29 -38.34
CA GLU A 363 -5.34 -0.12 -38.40
C GLU A 363 -4.26 -0.59 -37.41
N PHE A 364 -4.60 -1.72 -36.79
CA PHE A 364 -3.84 -2.60 -35.89
C PHE A 364 -3.86 -2.34 -34.37
N VAL A 365 -4.75 -3.16 -33.79
CA VAL A 365 -4.81 -3.74 -32.46
C VAL A 365 -3.56 -4.61 -32.20
N ASP A 366 -3.17 -4.69 -30.92
CA ASP A 366 -2.20 -5.59 -30.28
C ASP A 366 -0.70 -5.45 -30.66
N ASP A 367 0.14 -5.57 -29.64
CA ASP A 367 1.62 -5.59 -29.66
C ASP A 367 2.39 -4.33 -30.09
N ILE A 368 2.81 -3.54 -29.10
CA ILE A 368 4.08 -2.80 -29.21
C ILE A 368 5.17 -3.67 -28.61
N THR A 369 5.72 -4.57 -29.44
CA THR A 369 7.07 -5.10 -29.25
C THR A 369 8.07 -3.97 -29.42
N ILE A 370 8.76 -3.62 -28.33
CA ILE A 370 9.94 -2.76 -28.39
C ILE A 370 11.08 -3.64 -28.93
N THR A 371 11.39 -3.52 -30.22
CA THR A 371 12.62 -4.05 -30.80
C THR A 371 13.81 -3.22 -30.29
N LYS A 372 14.92 -3.93 -30.01
CA LYS A 372 16.11 -3.50 -29.24
C LYS A 372 16.78 -2.23 -29.72
#